data_AF-A0A356KNW2-F1
#
_entry.id   AF-A0A356KNW2-F1
#
_cell.length_a   1.000
_cell.length_b   1.000
_cell.length_c   1.000
_cell.angle_alpha   90.00
_cell.angle_beta   90.00
_cell.angle_gamma   90.00
#
_symmetry.space_group_name_H-M   'P 1'
#
loop_
_entity.id
_entity.type
_entity.pdbx_description
1 polymer ?
#
loop_
_entity_poly.entity_id
_entity_poly.type
_entity_poly.pdbx_seq_one_letter_code
_entity_poly.pdbx_strand_id
1 'polypeptide(L)' 'PNGAGKSTLVACVVGLLRPDQGEVRFDSRPLDRRALARIGVAPQELALYPDLSG' A
#
# COMPACT_ATOMS: atom_id res chain seq x y z
N PRO A 1 -2.60 -15.45 13.98
CA PRO A 1 -1.62 -15.99 13.00
C PRO A 1 -1.22 -14.90 11.98
N ASN A 2 -0.11 -14.20 12.27
CA ASN A 2 0.33 -13.01 11.53
C ASN A 2 1.36 -13.30 10.40
N GLY A 3 1.61 -14.56 10.07
CA GLY A 3 2.63 -14.97 9.07
C GLY A 3 2.12 -15.28 7.67
N ALA A 4 0.83 -15.05 7.37
CA ALA A 4 0.24 -15.41 6.08
C ALA A 4 0.61 -14.47 4.91
N GLY A 5 1.46 -13.45 5.15
CA GLY A 5 1.89 -12.51 4.11
C GLY A 5 0.94 -11.35 3.81
N LYS A 6 -0.09 -11.11 4.64
CA LYS A 6 -1.05 -10.00 4.43
C LYS A 6 -0.36 -8.64 4.36
N SER A 7 0.53 -8.33 5.31
CA SER A 7 1.26 -7.06 5.31
C SER A 7 2.20 -6.94 4.12
N THR A 8 2.83 -8.04 3.71
CA THR A 8 3.67 -8.11 2.50
C THR A 8 2.84 -7.83 1.24
N LEU A 9 1.65 -8.43 1.14
CA LEU A 9 0.75 -8.20 0.02
C LEU A 9 0.30 -6.74 -0.04
N VAL A 10 -0.11 -6.15 1.08
CA VAL A 10 -0.48 -4.74 1.15
C VAL A 10 0.69 -3.85 0.72
N ALA A 11 1.91 -4.12 1.21
CA ALA A 11 3.11 -3.39 0.81
C ALA A 11 3.34 -3.46 -0.72
N CYS A 12 3.11 -4.61 -1.35
CA CYS A 12 3.18 -4.74 -2.80
C CYS A 12 2.11 -3.92 -3.52
N VAL A 13 0.85 -4.01 -3.09
CA VAL A 13 -0.28 -3.30 -3.73
C VAL A 13 -0.11 -1.79 -3.66
N VAL A 14 0.50 -1.29 -2.59
CA VAL A 14 0.65 0.15 -2.31
C VAL A 14 2.03 0.67 -2.72
N GLY A 15 2.80 -0.13 -3.46
CA GLY A 15 4.08 0.26 -4.06
C GLY A 15 5.24 0.42 -3.08
N LEU A 16 5.11 -0.02 -1.84
CA LEU A 16 6.18 -0.03 -0.83
C LEU A 16 7.15 -1.20 -1.00
N LEU A 17 6.69 -2.27 -1.65
CA LEU A 17 7.49 -3.45 -1.96
C LEU A 17 7.28 -3.85 -3.43
N ARG A 18 8.35 -4.25 -4.12
CA ARG A 18 8.24 -4.82 -5.46
C ARG A 18 7.99 -6.33 -5.33
N PRO A 19 6.97 -6.91 -6.00
CA PRO A 19 6.80 -8.35 -6.02
C PRO A 19 7.93 -9.01 -6.82
N ASP A 20 8.39 -10.17 -6.36
CA ASP A 20 9.43 -10.95 -7.06
C ASP A 20 8.94 -11.51 -8.40
N GLN A 21 7.64 -11.80 -8.49
CA GLN A 21 6.97 -12.30 -9.69
C GLN A 21 5.58 -11.67 -9.85
N GLY A 22 5.10 -11.62 -11.10
CA GLY A 22 3.81 -11.01 -11.45
C GLY A 22 3.86 -9.48 -11.48
N GLU A 23 2.69 -8.86 -11.58
CA GLU A 23 2.54 -7.41 -11.59
C GLU A 23 1.30 -6.97 -10.82
N VAL A 24 1.37 -5.77 -10.23
CA VAL A 24 0.21 -5.09 -9.66
C VAL A 24 -0.36 -4.17 -10.74
N ARG A 25 -1.67 -4.26 -10.97
CA ARG A 25 -2.39 -3.42 -11.92
C ARG A 25 -3.45 -2.60 -11.20
N PHE A 26 -3.58 -1.33 -11.58
CA PHE A 26 -4.60 -0.41 -11.11
C PHE A 26 -5.28 0.24 -12.33
N ASP A 27 -6.61 0.22 -12.38
CA ASP A 27 -7.39 0.65 -13.56
C ASP A 27 -6.88 0.00 -14.87
N SER A 28 -6.67 -1.33 -14.85
CA SER A 28 -6.17 -2.13 -15.98
C SER A 28 -4.79 -1.71 -16.51
N ARG A 29 -4.04 -0.87 -15.79
CA ARG A 29 -2.68 -0.44 -16.15
C ARG A 29 -1.68 -0.89 -15.09
N PRO A 30 -0.41 -1.13 -15.45
CA PRO A 30 0.63 -1.39 -14.46
C PRO A 30 0.69 -0.28 -13.42
N LEU A 31 0.92 -0.65 -12.16
CA LEU A 31 1.04 0.30 -11.06
C LEU A 31 2.23 1.26 -11.32
N ASP A 32 1.95 2.55 -11.28
CA ASP A 32 2.96 3.61 -11.42
C ASP A 32 2.77 4.70 -10.36
N ARG A 33 3.65 5.71 -10.36
CA ARG A 33 3.56 6.83 -9.41
C ARG A 33 2.24 7.60 -9.49
N ARG A 34 1.61 7.69 -10.66
CA ARG A 34 0.35 8.41 -10.85
C ARG A 34 -0.82 7.63 -10.25
N ALA A 35 -0.80 6.31 -10.36
CA ALA A 35 -1.74 5.42 -9.69
C ALA A 35 -1.60 5.50 -8.16
N LEU A 36 -0.35 5.49 -7.64
CA LEU A 36 -0.11 5.58 -6.20
C LEU A 36 -0.64 6.86 -5.56
N ALA A 37 -0.61 7.99 -6.27
CA ALA A 37 -1.21 9.24 -5.81
C ALA A 37 -2.74 9.17 -5.58
N ARG A 38 -3.40 8.11 -6.06
CA ARG A 38 -4.84 7.86 -5.91
C ARG A 38 -5.16 6.76 -4.89
N ILE A 39 -4.15 6.22 -4.20
CA ILE A 39 -4.29 5.12 -3.25
C ILE A 39 -3.91 5.60 -1.85
N GLY A 40 -4.86 5.53 -0.92
CA GLY A 40 -4.63 5.75 0.51
C GLY A 40 -4.57 4.41 1.25
N VAL A 41 -3.76 4.34 2.30
CA VAL A 41 -3.60 3.13 3.13
C VAL A 41 -3.86 3.50 4.57
N ALA A 42 -4.76 2.75 5.23
CA ALA A 42 -4.93 2.81 6.67
C ALA A 42 -3.99 1.78 7.33
N PRO A 43 -2.95 2.22 8.06
CA PRO A 43 -2.08 1.30 8.78
C PRO A 43 -2.82 0.61 9.93
N GLN A 44 -2.30 -0.54 10.37
CA GLN A 44 -2.92 -1.33 11.43
C GLN A 44 -2.82 -0.65 12.80
N GLU A 45 -1.76 0.13 13.03
CA GLU A 45 -1.67 1.07 14.14
C GLU A 45 -2.08 2.45 13.64
N LEU A 46 -2.82 3.21 14.45
CA LEU A 46 -3.25 4.56 14.09
C LEU A 46 -2.04 5.47 13.83
N ALA A 47 -1.83 5.81 12.56
CA ALA A 47 -0.89 6.85 12.16
C ALA A 47 -1.58 8.22 12.19
N LEU A 48 -2.02 8.63 13.38
CA LEU A 48 -2.48 10.00 13.60
C LEU A 48 -1.28 10.89 13.93
N TYR A 49 -1.35 12.15 13.50
CA TYR A 49 -0.44 13.18 13.95
C TYR A 49 -1.08 13.89 15.15
N PRO A 50 -0.69 13.55 16.40
CA PRO A 50 -1.37 14.03 17.59
C PRO A 50 -1.29 15.56 17.74
N ASP A 51 -0.23 16.18 17.21
CA ASP A 51 0.01 17.62 17.28
C ASP A 51 -0.67 18.39 16.13
N LEU A 52 -1.36 17.70 15.23
CA LEU A 52 -2.02 18.31 14.08
C LEU A 52 -3.52 18.43 14.37
N SER A 53 -3.89 19.56 14.98
CA SER A 53 -5.28 19.97 15.18
C SER A 53 -5.67 21.02 14.13
N GLY A 54 -6.88 20.86 13.57
CA GLY A 54 -7.58 21.92 12.83
C GLY A 54 -8.50 22.70 13.74
#